data_AF-A0A833Z8W0-F1
#
_entry.id   AF-A0A833Z8W0-F1
#
_cell.length_a   1.000
_cell.length_b   1.000
_cell.length_c   1.000
_cell.angle_alpha   90.00
_cell.angle_beta   90.00
_cell.angle_gamma   90.00
#
_symmetry.space_group_name_H-M   'P 1'
#
loop_
_entity.id
_entity.type
_entity.pdbx_description
1 polymer ?
#
loop_
_entity_poly.entity_id
_entity_poly.type
_entity_poly.pdbx_seq_one_letter_code
_entity_poly.pdbx_strand_id
1 'polypeptide(L)'
;MARIMAEQEVENLSGLSTNPEKDIFVVRENGTTCLMAEFAAKFIVPYDVWASNYVDLITEQADISLTRGAEVKGRCGHNESELQVFWVDRAYMLKMLFVKESHNTSKGLEATWRLSKVQFVYDSSEKTHFKDAVSAGKHTANSHHLSALVTPAGKSYECQAQQTISLASSDPQKTVTMILSAVHIQPFDIISDFVFSEEHKCPVDEREQLEETLPLILGLILGLIIVVTLAIYHIHQKMTANQVQIPRDRSQYKHMG
;
A
#
# COMPACT_ATOMS: atom_id res chain seq x y z
N MET A 1 20.21 -19.51 36.54
CA MET A 1 20.14 -19.28 35.08
C MET A 1 19.44 -17.96 34.83
N ALA A 2 20.22 -16.88 34.68
CA ALA A 2 19.69 -15.57 34.35
C ALA A 2 19.27 -15.56 32.88
N ARG A 3 18.00 -15.24 32.62
CA ARG A 3 17.43 -15.06 31.29
C ARG A 3 17.99 -13.74 30.75
N ILE A 4 18.96 -13.81 29.84
CA ILE A 4 19.44 -12.63 29.12
C ILE A 4 18.28 -12.18 28.24
N MET A 5 17.64 -11.08 28.62
CA MET A 5 16.72 -10.38 27.74
C MET A 5 17.57 -9.74 26.65
N ALA A 6 17.43 -10.20 25.41
CA ALA A 6 18.07 -9.56 24.27
C ALA A 6 17.59 -8.10 24.20
N GLU A 7 18.51 -7.16 24.33
CA GLU A 7 18.27 -5.75 24.04
C GLU A 7 17.90 -5.64 22.56
N GLN A 8 16.70 -5.12 22.29
CA GLN A 8 16.22 -4.90 20.95
C GLN A 8 16.88 -3.64 20.38
N GLU A 9 17.73 -3.82 19.37
CA GLU A 9 18.46 -2.75 18.71
C GLU A 9 17.54 -2.06 17.69
N VAL A 10 17.23 -0.79 17.93
CA VAL A 10 16.33 0.02 17.11
C VAL A 10 17.14 1.12 16.45
N GLU A 11 17.18 1.14 15.12
CA GLU A 11 17.80 2.22 14.35
C GLU A 11 16.72 3.18 13.81
N ASN A 12 16.90 4.47 14.07
CA ASN A 12 16.01 5.52 13.58
C ASN A 12 16.42 5.93 12.15
N LEU A 13 15.65 5.46 11.16
CA LEU A 13 15.86 5.76 9.74
C LEU A 13 14.96 6.89 9.22
N SER A 14 14.27 7.62 10.11
CA SER A 14 13.30 8.67 9.75
C SER A 14 13.88 9.81 8.90
N GLY A 15 15.22 9.95 8.89
CA GLY A 15 15.94 10.91 8.06
C GLY A 15 16.06 10.53 6.57
N LEU A 16 15.78 9.29 6.18
CA LEU A 16 15.93 8.82 4.80
C LEU A 16 14.70 9.10 3.92
N SER A 17 13.52 9.28 4.53
CA SER A 17 12.29 9.57 3.78
C SER A 17 12.26 11.03 3.29
N THR A 18 11.94 11.24 2.01
CA THR A 18 11.73 12.57 1.42
C THR A 18 10.32 13.12 1.64
N ASN A 19 9.34 12.30 2.04
CA ASN A 19 7.96 12.72 2.28
C ASN A 19 7.73 12.92 3.79
N PRO A 20 7.31 14.12 4.25
CA PRO A 20 7.14 14.43 5.67
C PRO A 20 6.08 13.58 6.39
N GLU A 21 5.16 12.97 5.65
CA GLU A 21 4.01 12.22 6.18
C GLU A 21 4.27 10.71 6.34
N LYS A 22 5.38 10.20 5.79
CA LYS A 22 5.78 8.79 5.91
C LYS A 22 7.06 8.64 6.70
N ASP A 23 7.15 7.54 7.44
CA ASP A 23 8.32 7.17 8.23
C ASP A 23 8.70 5.71 7.97
N ILE A 24 9.96 5.37 8.22
CA ILE A 24 10.54 4.03 8.00
C ILE A 24 10.86 3.40 9.35
N PHE A 25 10.31 2.22 9.57
CA PHE A 25 10.42 1.44 10.78
C PHE A 25 11.15 0.13 10.50
N VAL A 26 12.14 -0.16 11.33
CA VAL A 26 12.93 -1.39 11.25
C VAL A 26 12.94 -2.07 12.61
N VAL A 27 12.60 -3.35 12.62
CA VAL A 27 12.71 -4.21 13.80
C VAL A 27 13.82 -5.21 13.53
N ARG A 28 14.80 -5.26 14.43
CA ARG A 28 15.93 -6.19 14.36
C ARG A 28 15.86 -7.20 15.49
N GLU A 29 16.23 -8.43 15.16
CA GLU A 29 16.39 -9.53 16.10
C GLU A 29 17.74 -10.21 15.83
N ASN A 30 18.55 -10.39 16.88
CA ASN A 30 19.91 -10.95 16.79
C ASN A 30 20.81 -10.24 15.75
N GLY A 31 20.68 -8.92 15.60
CA GLY A 31 21.46 -8.11 14.66
C GLY A 31 20.97 -8.15 13.21
N THR A 32 19.92 -8.92 12.90
CA THR A 32 19.32 -9.01 11.56
C THR A 32 17.95 -8.36 11.51
N THR A 33 17.63 -7.72 10.38
CA THR A 33 16.33 -7.13 10.09
C THR A 33 15.31 -8.24 9.90
N CYS A 34 14.22 -8.19 10.66
CA CYS A 34 13.20 -9.22 10.62
C CYS A 34 11.81 -8.68 10.26
N LEU A 35 11.59 -7.38 10.45
CA LEU A 35 10.42 -6.66 9.96
C LEU A 35 10.84 -5.26 9.51
N MET A 36 10.34 -4.85 8.36
CA MET A 36 10.54 -3.51 7.81
C MET A 36 9.20 -2.95 7.35
N ALA A 37 8.95 -1.68 7.63
CA ALA A 37 7.70 -1.02 7.29
C ALA A 37 7.94 0.45 6.99
N GLU A 38 7.42 0.92 5.87
CA GLU A 38 7.33 2.33 5.52
C GLU A 38 5.85 2.64 5.25
N PHE A 39 5.31 3.66 5.90
CA PHE A 39 3.92 4.08 5.66
C PHE A 39 3.64 5.47 6.22
N ALA A 40 2.57 6.09 5.71
CA ALA A 40 1.89 7.22 6.33
C ALA A 40 0.61 6.73 7.02
N ALA A 41 0.33 7.26 8.20
CA ALA A 41 -0.88 6.93 8.95
C ALA A 41 -1.52 8.19 9.56
N LYS A 42 -2.85 8.27 9.49
CA LYS A 42 -3.68 9.29 10.13
C LYS A 42 -4.83 8.63 10.89
N PHE A 43 -5.15 9.14 12.07
CA PHE A 43 -6.26 8.68 12.89
C PHE A 43 -7.26 9.81 13.06
N ILE A 44 -8.54 9.52 12.83
CA ILE A 44 -9.66 10.41 13.11
C ILE A 44 -10.35 9.87 14.35
N VAL A 45 -10.20 10.58 15.48
CA VAL A 45 -10.69 10.14 16.79
C VAL A 45 -11.85 11.03 17.22
N PRO A 46 -13.07 10.51 17.31
CA PRO A 46 -14.18 11.24 17.92
C PRO A 46 -14.01 11.30 19.45
N TYR A 47 -14.18 12.49 20.05
CA TYR A 47 -14.15 12.70 21.48
C TYR A 47 -15.24 13.69 21.92
N ASP A 48 -15.70 13.59 23.17
CA ASP A 48 -16.75 14.48 23.66
C ASP A 48 -16.16 15.69 24.36
N VAL A 49 -16.79 16.84 24.13
CA VAL A 49 -16.55 18.10 24.84
C VAL A 49 -17.87 18.64 25.37
N TRP A 50 -17.77 19.50 26.38
CA TRP A 50 -18.94 20.24 26.86
C TRP A 50 -19.36 21.29 25.85
N ALA A 51 -20.65 21.33 25.52
CA ALA A 51 -21.22 22.45 24.78
C ALA A 51 -21.11 23.74 25.59
N SER A 52 -21.30 24.88 24.92
CA SER A 52 -21.22 26.22 25.55
C SER A 52 -22.17 26.41 26.75
N ASN A 53 -23.25 25.63 26.83
CA ASN A 53 -24.19 25.64 27.95
C ASN A 53 -23.72 24.81 29.16
N TYR A 54 -22.60 24.08 29.04
CA TYR A 54 -22.02 23.22 30.07
C TYR A 54 -22.94 22.09 30.58
N VAL A 55 -23.98 21.75 29.80
CA VAL A 55 -24.95 20.70 30.13
C VAL A 55 -24.93 19.61 29.07
N ASP A 56 -24.88 19.99 27.80
CA ASP A 56 -24.89 19.04 26.70
C ASP A 56 -23.47 18.60 26.32
N LEU A 57 -23.35 17.35 25.87
CA LEU A 57 -22.13 16.80 25.29
C LEU A 57 -22.23 16.90 23.77
N ILE A 58 -21.18 17.43 23.14
CA ILE A 58 -21.01 17.41 21.69
C ILE A 58 -19.78 16.60 21.34
N THR A 59 -19.82 15.93 20.18
CA THR A 59 -18.69 15.15 19.68
C THR A 59 -17.87 15.98 18.70
N GLU A 60 -16.59 16.17 19.01
CA GLU A 60 -15.58 16.73 18.13
C GLU A 60 -14.69 15.62 17.54
N GLN A 61 -13.84 15.98 16.57
CA GLN A 61 -12.90 15.06 15.94
C GLN A 61 -11.47 15.58 16.07
N ALA A 62 -10.58 14.70 16.53
CA ALA A 62 -9.14 14.92 16.54
C ALA A 62 -8.49 14.21 15.35
N ASP A 63 -7.73 14.95 14.56
CA ASP A 63 -6.94 14.46 13.45
C ASP A 63 -5.49 14.25 13.89
N ILE A 64 -5.09 13.01 14.10
CA ILE A 64 -3.76 12.65 14.63
C ILE A 64 -2.97 11.95 13.53
N SER A 65 -1.95 12.62 13.01
CA SER A 65 -1.03 12.02 12.05
C SER A 65 0.17 11.38 12.75
N LEU A 66 0.70 10.31 12.16
CA LEU A 66 2.01 9.79 12.49
C LEU A 66 3.07 10.86 12.18
N THR A 67 3.97 11.09 13.14
CA THR A 67 5.05 12.07 13.02
C THR A 67 6.39 11.38 12.83
N ARG A 68 7.31 12.04 12.12
CA ARG A 68 8.69 11.56 11.99
C ARG A 68 9.40 11.38 13.33
N GLY A 69 10.32 10.41 13.35
CA GLY A 69 11.12 10.11 14.54
C GLY A 69 10.31 9.40 15.61
N ALA A 70 9.21 8.75 15.21
CA ALA A 70 8.44 7.91 16.10
C ALA A 70 9.32 6.74 16.58
N GLU A 71 9.21 6.43 17.86
CA GLU A 71 9.94 5.31 18.44
C GLU A 71 9.28 4.00 18.00
N VAL A 72 10.09 3.03 17.58
CA VAL A 72 9.61 1.71 17.18
C VAL A 72 10.01 0.64 18.19
N LYS A 73 9.10 -0.30 18.43
CA LYS A 73 9.35 -1.60 19.06
C LYS A 73 8.66 -2.67 18.23
N GLY A 74 9.01 -3.92 18.45
CA GLY A 74 8.41 -5.02 17.70
C GLY A 74 9.00 -6.36 18.05
N ARG A 75 8.39 -7.41 17.53
CA ARG A 75 8.90 -8.78 17.67
C ARG A 75 8.63 -9.51 16.38
N CYS A 76 9.56 -10.38 16.02
CA CYS A 76 9.43 -11.23 14.86
C CYS A 76 9.25 -12.67 15.33
N GLY A 77 8.42 -13.40 14.62
CA GLY A 77 8.15 -14.80 14.91
C GLY A 77 7.90 -15.54 13.61
N HIS A 78 7.89 -16.87 13.69
CA HIS A 78 7.73 -17.67 12.48
C HIS A 78 6.36 -17.47 11.82
N ASN A 79 5.30 -17.36 12.62
CA ASN A 79 3.92 -17.21 12.14
C ASN A 79 3.25 -15.91 12.61
N GLU A 80 3.83 -15.22 13.58
CA GLU A 80 3.30 -13.96 14.11
C GLU A 80 4.42 -12.95 14.26
N SER A 81 4.21 -11.75 13.73
CA SER A 81 5.12 -10.62 13.88
C SER A 81 4.32 -9.40 14.32
N GLU A 82 4.96 -8.51 15.07
CA GLU A 82 4.31 -7.36 15.67
C GLU A 82 5.19 -6.12 15.51
N LEU A 83 4.56 -5.01 15.12
CA LEU A 83 5.14 -3.68 15.07
C LEU A 83 4.39 -2.77 16.04
N GLN A 84 5.12 -2.03 16.85
CA GLN A 84 4.61 -0.98 17.73
C GLN A 84 5.33 0.33 17.43
N VAL A 85 4.57 1.38 17.15
CA VAL A 85 5.08 2.71 16.85
C VAL A 85 4.53 3.68 17.89
N PHE A 86 5.39 4.48 18.51
CA PHE A 86 5.04 5.44 19.56
C PHE A 86 5.45 6.85 19.13
N TRP A 87 4.57 7.82 19.29
CA TRP A 87 4.88 9.22 18.99
C TRP A 87 4.23 10.18 20.00
N VAL A 88 4.67 11.44 19.98
CA VAL A 88 4.26 12.51 20.90
C VAL A 88 4.43 12.07 22.37
N ASP A 89 5.67 11.89 22.82
CA ASP A 89 6.00 11.45 24.19
C ASP A 89 5.24 10.21 24.66
N ARG A 90 4.96 9.28 23.73
CA ARG A 90 4.16 8.06 23.92
C ARG A 90 2.69 8.31 24.32
N ALA A 91 2.16 9.49 24.05
CA ALA A 91 0.71 9.77 24.13
C ALA A 91 -0.06 8.91 23.11
N TYR A 92 0.57 8.57 21.99
CA TYR A 92 0.00 7.74 20.95
C TYR A 92 0.84 6.48 20.71
N MET A 93 0.16 5.35 20.51
CA MET A 93 0.76 4.08 20.10
C MET A 93 -0.09 3.35 19.07
N LEU A 94 0.52 3.02 17.94
CA LEU A 94 -0.02 2.14 16.92
C LEU A 94 0.65 0.78 17.08
N LYS A 95 -0.17 -0.28 17.19
CA LYS A 95 0.27 -1.66 17.19
C LYS A 95 -0.37 -2.40 16.02
N MET A 96 0.47 -2.98 15.17
CA MET A 96 0.08 -3.82 14.04
C MET A 96 0.54 -5.26 14.28
N LEU A 97 -0.37 -6.21 14.16
CA LEU A 97 -0.11 -7.63 14.27
C LEU A 97 -0.26 -8.28 12.90
N PHE A 98 0.77 -9.01 12.50
CA PHE A 98 0.82 -9.74 11.25
C PHE A 98 0.80 -11.23 11.55
N VAL A 99 0.07 -11.98 10.73
CA VAL A 99 -0.01 -13.44 10.83
C VAL A 99 0.37 -14.03 9.48
N LYS A 100 1.23 -15.05 9.50
CA LYS A 100 1.60 -15.87 8.35
C LYS A 100 0.95 -17.25 8.49
N GLU A 101 0.17 -17.63 7.49
CA GLU A 101 -0.56 -18.89 7.42
C GLU A 101 -0.07 -19.70 6.22
N SER A 102 -0.11 -21.02 6.35
CA SER A 102 0.27 -21.93 5.28
C SER A 102 -0.89 -22.84 4.92
N HIS A 103 -1.18 -22.93 3.63
CA HIS A 103 -2.27 -23.70 3.07
C HIS A 103 -1.72 -24.77 2.11
N ASN A 104 -2.19 -26.00 2.29
CA ASN A 104 -1.94 -27.06 1.33
C ASN A 104 -2.88 -26.88 0.13
N THR A 105 -2.33 -26.51 -1.01
CA THR A 105 -3.07 -26.43 -2.27
C THR A 105 -2.77 -27.66 -3.13
N SER A 106 -3.58 -27.89 -4.16
CA SER A 106 -3.31 -28.93 -5.17
C SER A 106 -2.00 -28.69 -5.93
N LYS A 107 -1.44 -27.48 -5.87
CA LYS A 107 -0.18 -27.08 -6.52
C LYS A 107 1.03 -27.11 -5.57
N GLY A 108 0.83 -27.39 -4.28
CA GLY A 108 1.88 -27.41 -3.26
C GLY A 108 1.52 -26.61 -2.01
N LEU A 109 2.50 -26.43 -1.13
CA LEU A 109 2.36 -25.62 0.08
C LEU A 109 2.47 -24.13 -0.31
N GLU A 110 1.37 -23.39 -0.24
CA GLU A 110 1.36 -21.93 -0.42
C GLU A 110 1.27 -21.26 0.95
N ALA A 111 2.08 -20.24 1.20
CA ALA A 111 2.02 -19.46 2.43
C ALA A 111 1.71 -18.00 2.11
N THR A 112 0.86 -17.40 2.92
CA THR A 112 0.46 -16.00 2.81
C THR A 112 0.53 -15.35 4.18
N TRP A 113 0.80 -14.06 4.20
CA TRP A 113 0.70 -13.26 5.42
C TRP A 113 -0.29 -12.12 5.23
N ARG A 114 -0.83 -11.64 6.35
CA ARG A 114 -1.80 -10.55 6.38
C ARG A 114 -1.67 -9.73 7.65
N LEU A 115 -2.10 -8.47 7.59
CA LEU A 115 -2.40 -7.65 8.76
C LEU A 115 -3.67 -8.19 9.41
N SER A 116 -3.53 -8.76 10.61
CA SER A 116 -4.61 -9.47 11.31
C SER A 116 -5.27 -8.64 12.39
N LYS A 117 -4.54 -7.67 12.96
CA LYS A 117 -5.06 -6.76 13.99
C LYS A 117 -4.32 -5.43 13.96
N VAL A 118 -5.09 -4.37 14.10
CA VAL A 118 -4.62 -3.03 14.43
C VAL A 118 -5.16 -2.66 15.80
N GLN A 119 -4.30 -2.08 16.63
CA GLN A 119 -4.67 -1.48 17.91
C GLN A 119 -4.06 -0.08 17.95
N PHE A 120 -4.89 0.91 18.31
CA PHE A 120 -4.46 2.28 18.52
C PHE A 120 -4.74 2.68 19.97
N VAL A 121 -3.71 3.09 20.69
CA VAL A 121 -3.81 3.64 22.04
C VAL A 121 -3.55 5.14 21.95
N TYR A 122 -4.45 5.94 22.52
CA TYR A 122 -4.33 7.39 22.52
C TYR A 122 -4.66 7.96 23.89
N ASP A 123 -3.95 9.03 24.27
CA ASP A 123 -4.20 9.76 25.50
C ASP A 123 -4.96 11.07 25.21
N SER A 124 -6.25 11.10 25.55
CA SER A 124 -7.09 12.30 25.38
C SER A 124 -6.83 13.38 26.44
N SER A 125 -5.89 13.16 27.36
CA SER A 125 -5.38 14.24 28.22
C SER A 125 -4.34 15.11 27.51
N GLU A 126 -3.77 14.63 26.40
CA GLU A 126 -2.86 15.36 25.52
C GLU A 126 -3.60 16.54 24.86
N LYS A 127 -3.07 17.76 25.00
CA LYS A 127 -3.79 19.00 24.71
C LYS A 127 -3.59 19.55 23.29
N THR A 128 -2.63 19.04 22.53
CA THR A 128 -2.44 19.48 21.14
C THR A 128 -3.60 19.04 20.25
N HIS A 129 -4.10 17.82 20.43
CA HIS A 129 -5.21 17.29 19.63
C HIS A 129 -6.55 17.27 20.36
N PHE A 130 -6.56 17.08 21.69
CA PHE A 130 -7.79 16.97 22.48
C PHE A 130 -7.99 18.21 23.35
N LYS A 131 -8.83 19.14 22.86
CA LYS A 131 -9.20 20.35 23.61
C LYS A 131 -10.41 20.04 24.49
N ASP A 132 -10.28 20.26 25.80
CA ASP A 132 -11.39 20.14 26.75
C ASP A 132 -12.18 18.81 26.71
N ALA A 133 -11.48 17.70 26.39
CA ALA A 133 -12.07 16.37 26.38
C ALA A 133 -12.67 16.02 27.76
N VAL A 134 -13.96 15.66 27.77
CA VAL A 134 -14.70 15.33 29.00
C VAL A 134 -14.13 14.09 29.67
N SER A 135 -13.76 13.08 28.87
CA SER A 135 -13.16 11.82 29.32
C SER A 135 -11.66 11.79 29.05
N ALA A 136 -10.91 12.68 29.69
CA ALA A 136 -9.45 12.74 29.58
C ALA A 136 -8.79 11.46 30.12
N GLY A 137 -7.84 10.90 29.37
CA GLY A 137 -7.02 9.76 29.78
C GLY A 137 -6.69 8.81 28.62
N LYS A 138 -6.16 7.63 28.96
CA LYS A 138 -5.77 6.62 27.96
C LYS A 138 -6.96 5.79 27.50
N HIS A 139 -7.14 5.75 26.18
CA HIS A 139 -8.16 4.97 25.49
C HIS A 139 -7.51 3.96 24.55
N THR A 140 -8.26 2.94 24.16
CA THR A 140 -7.79 1.93 23.21
C THR A 140 -8.88 1.65 22.18
N ALA A 141 -8.51 1.74 20.91
CA ALA A 141 -9.33 1.33 19.79
C ALA A 141 -8.71 0.10 19.10
N ASN A 142 -9.55 -0.87 18.70
CA ASN A 142 -9.09 -2.12 18.09
C ASN A 142 -9.87 -2.41 16.80
N SER A 143 -9.18 -2.95 15.81
CA SER A 143 -9.84 -3.56 14.65
C SER A 143 -10.54 -4.87 15.04
N HIS A 144 -11.63 -5.20 14.37
CA HIS A 144 -12.37 -6.45 14.55
C HIS A 144 -12.28 -7.33 13.30
N HIS A 145 -11.87 -8.60 13.45
CA HIS A 145 -11.69 -9.57 12.35
C HIS A 145 -10.96 -9.03 11.11
N LEU A 146 -9.86 -8.29 11.31
CA LEU A 146 -9.13 -7.68 10.21
C LEU A 146 -8.39 -8.72 9.38
N SER A 147 -8.50 -8.59 8.05
CA SER A 147 -7.69 -9.30 7.07
C SER A 147 -7.36 -8.33 5.95
N ALA A 148 -6.28 -7.59 6.12
CA ALA A 148 -5.81 -6.59 5.16
C ALA A 148 -4.36 -6.89 4.76
N LEU A 149 -3.86 -6.24 3.70
CA LEU A 149 -2.48 -6.37 3.23
C LEU A 149 -2.09 -7.84 2.95
N VAL A 150 -3.02 -8.62 2.40
CA VAL A 150 -2.82 -10.05 2.14
C VAL A 150 -1.74 -10.20 1.07
N THR A 151 -0.68 -10.93 1.38
CA THR A 151 0.54 -10.97 0.58
C THR A 151 1.16 -12.37 0.60
N PRO A 152 1.70 -12.89 -0.51
CA PRO A 152 2.46 -14.13 -0.51
C PRO A 152 3.66 -14.08 0.44
N ALA A 153 3.99 -15.21 1.08
CA ALA A 153 5.21 -15.34 1.88
C ALA A 153 6.46 -15.04 1.05
N GLY A 154 7.47 -14.43 1.69
CA GLY A 154 8.70 -14.00 1.01
C GLY A 154 8.61 -12.70 0.21
N LYS A 155 7.42 -12.11 0.03
CA LYS A 155 7.22 -10.82 -0.66
C LYS A 155 6.90 -9.68 0.30
N SER A 156 7.21 -8.46 -0.11
CA SER A 156 6.78 -7.22 0.53
C SER A 156 5.41 -6.79 -0.03
N TYR A 157 4.62 -6.06 0.74
CA TYR A 157 3.37 -5.45 0.27
C TYR A 157 3.62 -3.99 -0.08
N GLU A 158 3.18 -3.56 -1.26
CA GLU A 158 3.28 -2.15 -1.70
C GLU A 158 1.90 -1.61 -2.10
N CYS A 159 1.54 -0.43 -1.59
CA CYS A 159 0.29 0.24 -1.95
C CYS A 159 0.39 1.76 -1.74
N GLN A 160 0.26 2.52 -2.82
CA GLN A 160 0.19 3.98 -2.78
C GLN A 160 -1.20 4.47 -2.40
N ALA A 161 -2.25 3.77 -2.83
CA ALA A 161 -3.63 4.12 -2.53
C ALA A 161 -3.94 4.15 -1.02
N GLN A 162 -4.86 5.04 -0.65
CA GLN A 162 -5.33 5.19 0.72
C GLN A 162 -6.25 4.03 1.13
N GLN A 163 -5.99 3.45 2.29
CA GLN A 163 -6.77 2.40 2.92
C GLN A 163 -7.39 2.92 4.22
N THR A 164 -8.68 2.59 4.44
CA THR A 164 -9.41 3.01 5.63
C THR A 164 -9.73 1.79 6.49
N ILE A 165 -9.31 1.82 7.75
CA ILE A 165 -9.52 0.75 8.74
C ILE A 165 -10.31 1.32 9.92
N SER A 166 -11.48 0.74 10.19
CA SER A 166 -12.31 1.11 11.34
C SER A 166 -11.85 0.39 12.60
N LEU A 167 -11.67 1.14 13.68
CA LEU A 167 -11.25 0.65 14.99
C LEU A 167 -12.35 0.95 16.01
N ALA A 168 -12.89 -0.09 16.63
CA ALA A 168 -13.87 0.04 17.71
C ALA A 168 -13.17 0.60 18.96
N SER A 169 -13.66 1.73 19.47
CA SER A 169 -13.15 2.34 20.70
C SER A 169 -13.65 1.58 21.94
N SER A 170 -13.12 1.93 23.11
CA SER A 170 -13.65 1.51 24.41
C SER A 170 -15.09 1.98 24.64
N ASP A 171 -15.48 3.08 24.00
CA ASP A 171 -16.87 3.51 23.90
C ASP A 171 -17.55 2.84 22.68
N PRO A 172 -18.55 1.97 22.88
CA PRO A 172 -19.20 1.24 21.79
C PRO A 172 -19.90 2.14 20.75
N GLN A 173 -20.20 3.39 21.10
CA GLN A 173 -20.84 4.35 20.20
C GLN A 173 -19.84 5.09 19.32
N LYS A 174 -18.53 4.96 19.58
CA LYS A 174 -17.48 5.70 18.90
C LYS A 174 -16.54 4.77 18.13
N THR A 175 -16.35 5.10 16.86
CA THR A 175 -15.40 4.41 15.98
C THR A 175 -14.26 5.35 15.67
N VAL A 176 -13.03 4.91 15.90
CA VAL A 176 -11.83 5.58 15.44
C VAL A 176 -11.54 5.12 14.01
N THR A 177 -11.25 6.05 13.12
CA THR A 177 -10.90 5.72 11.73
C THR A 177 -9.40 5.86 11.55
N MET A 178 -8.72 4.77 11.16
CA MET A 178 -7.35 4.81 10.71
C MET A 178 -7.32 4.91 9.18
N ILE A 179 -6.52 5.84 8.69
CA ILE A 179 -6.19 6.03 7.28
C ILE A 179 -4.73 5.64 7.12
N LEU A 180 -4.46 4.69 6.25
CA LEU A 180 -3.13 4.16 5.94
C LEU A 180 -2.82 4.39 4.46
N SER A 181 -1.65 4.93 4.12
CA SER A 181 -1.27 5.23 2.73
C SER A 181 0.24 5.11 2.52
N ALA A 182 0.67 5.11 1.25
CA ALA A 182 2.08 4.99 0.86
C ALA A 182 2.80 3.83 1.58
N VAL A 183 2.15 2.67 1.59
CA VAL A 183 2.53 1.49 2.36
C VAL A 183 3.58 0.69 1.59
N HIS A 184 4.70 0.38 2.25
CA HIS A 184 5.66 -0.64 1.85
C HIS A 184 6.05 -1.46 3.09
N ILE A 185 5.52 -2.68 3.25
CA ILE A 185 5.67 -3.45 4.50
C ILE A 185 6.05 -4.89 4.22
N GLN A 186 7.00 -5.42 5.00
CA GLN A 186 7.37 -6.82 5.01
C GLN A 186 7.60 -7.30 6.46
N PRO A 187 6.67 -8.09 7.03
CA PRO A 187 6.74 -8.54 8.41
C PRO A 187 7.40 -9.90 8.62
N PHE A 188 7.72 -10.61 7.54
CA PHE A 188 8.30 -11.95 7.56
C PHE A 188 9.32 -12.12 6.43
N ASP A 189 10.17 -13.14 6.59
CA ASP A 189 11.00 -13.69 5.51
C ASP A 189 11.91 -12.63 4.83
N ILE A 190 12.40 -11.65 5.60
CA ILE A 190 13.42 -10.70 5.14
C ILE A 190 14.76 -11.43 5.10
N ILE A 191 15.40 -11.38 3.93
CA ILE A 191 16.67 -12.10 3.66
C ILE A 191 17.87 -11.15 3.79
N SER A 192 17.69 -9.88 3.43
CA SER A 192 18.76 -8.88 3.40
C SER A 192 18.43 -7.72 4.32
N ASP A 193 19.41 -7.27 5.10
CA ASP A 193 19.24 -6.15 6.01
C ASP A 193 18.86 -4.87 5.27
N PHE A 194 17.86 -4.15 5.80
CA PHE A 194 17.36 -2.88 5.28
C PHE A 194 16.89 -2.91 3.82
N VAL A 195 16.54 -4.08 3.27
CA VAL A 195 16.09 -4.25 1.89
C VAL A 195 14.82 -5.09 1.85
N PHE A 196 13.78 -4.54 1.23
CA PHE A 196 12.55 -5.28 0.94
C PHE A 196 12.78 -6.36 -0.13
N SER A 197 12.09 -7.49 0.00
CA SER A 197 11.92 -8.46 -1.07
C SER A 197 11.01 -7.91 -2.17
N GLU A 198 10.90 -8.68 -3.28
CA GLU A 198 9.98 -8.40 -4.39
C GLU A 198 8.60 -7.95 -3.90
N GLU A 199 8.12 -6.85 -4.48
CA GLU A 199 6.85 -6.24 -4.13
C GLU A 199 5.64 -7.03 -4.63
N HIS A 200 4.60 -7.03 -3.80
CA HIS A 200 3.24 -7.43 -4.15
C HIS A 200 2.36 -6.20 -4.06
N LYS A 201 1.98 -5.68 -5.23
CA LYS A 201 1.18 -4.46 -5.33
C LYS A 201 -0.27 -4.73 -4.94
N CYS A 202 -0.91 -3.72 -4.34
CA CYS A 202 -2.31 -3.82 -4.01
C CYS A 202 -3.22 -3.77 -5.26
N PRO A 203 -4.40 -4.43 -5.23
CA PRO A 203 -5.29 -4.49 -6.40
C PRO A 203 -5.78 -3.12 -6.90
N VAL A 204 -5.77 -2.10 -6.03
CA VAL A 204 -6.20 -0.74 -6.38
C VAL A 204 -5.16 -0.10 -7.31
N ASP A 205 -3.89 -0.08 -6.90
CA ASP A 205 -2.80 0.45 -7.72
C ASP A 205 -2.64 -0.33 -9.03
N GLU A 206 -2.79 -1.66 -9.01
CA GLU A 206 -2.74 -2.49 -10.22
C GLU A 206 -3.86 -2.11 -11.21
N ARG A 207 -5.05 -1.81 -10.69
CA ARG A 207 -6.18 -1.40 -11.51
C ARG A 207 -5.97 -0.01 -12.11
N GLU A 208 -5.50 0.95 -11.33
CA GLU A 208 -5.18 2.29 -11.84
C GLU A 208 -4.14 2.22 -12.95
N GLN A 209 -3.06 1.43 -12.74
CA GLN A 209 -2.03 1.20 -13.76
C GLN A 209 -2.62 0.58 -15.04
N LEU A 210 -3.54 -0.38 -14.91
CA LEU A 210 -4.19 -1.00 -16.06
C LEU A 210 -5.07 0.01 -16.82
N GLU A 211 -5.85 0.82 -16.11
CA GLU A 211 -6.72 1.85 -16.71
C GLU A 211 -5.90 2.93 -17.46
N GLU A 212 -4.71 3.30 -16.97
CA GLU A 212 -3.80 4.21 -17.67
C GLU A 212 -3.11 3.57 -18.88
N THR A 213 -2.72 2.28 -18.78
CA THR A 213 -1.94 1.60 -19.83
C THR A 213 -2.81 1.13 -21.00
N LEU A 214 -4.08 0.77 -20.73
CA LEU A 214 -5.01 0.28 -21.75
C LEU A 214 -5.19 1.22 -22.95
N PRO A 215 -5.48 2.53 -22.79
CA PRO A 215 -5.65 3.44 -23.94
C PRO A 215 -4.35 3.61 -24.75
N LEU A 216 -3.18 3.56 -24.10
CA LEU A 216 -1.88 3.62 -24.78
C LEU A 216 -1.67 2.39 -25.67
N ILE A 217 -1.89 1.19 -25.13
CA ILE A 217 -1.76 -0.06 -25.89
C ILE A 217 -2.74 -0.08 -27.07
N LEU A 218 -4.01 0.26 -26.84
CA LEU A 218 -5.02 0.31 -27.89
C LEU A 218 -4.66 1.35 -28.97
N GLY A 219 -4.17 2.52 -28.56
CA GLY A 219 -3.70 3.56 -29.48
C GLY A 219 -2.52 3.09 -30.35
N LEU A 220 -1.55 2.38 -29.76
CA LEU A 220 -0.41 1.83 -30.49
C LEU A 220 -0.83 0.74 -31.49
N ILE A 221 -1.73 -0.17 -31.09
CA ILE A 221 -2.25 -1.21 -31.97
C ILE A 221 -3.02 -0.60 -33.14
N LEU A 222 -3.93 0.34 -32.87
CA LEU A 222 -4.71 1.02 -33.91
C LEU A 222 -3.80 1.82 -34.86
N GLY A 223 -2.83 2.55 -34.31
CA GLY A 223 -1.84 3.29 -35.11
C GLY A 223 -1.05 2.37 -36.04
N LEU A 224 -0.59 1.22 -35.53
CA LEU A 224 0.14 0.24 -36.32
C LEU A 224 -0.72 -0.35 -37.45
N ILE A 225 -1.99 -0.67 -37.18
CA ILE A 225 -2.93 -1.15 -38.20
C ILE A 225 -3.12 -0.11 -39.31
N ILE A 226 -3.25 1.18 -38.96
CA ILE A 226 -3.40 2.26 -39.94
C ILE A 226 -2.15 2.38 -40.82
N VAL A 227 -0.95 2.36 -40.23
CA VAL A 227 0.31 2.44 -40.99
C VAL A 227 0.46 1.25 -41.95
N VAL A 228 0.16 0.03 -41.49
CA VAL A 228 0.24 -1.18 -42.31
C VAL A 228 -0.77 -1.13 -43.47
N THR A 229 -2.01 -0.72 -43.21
CA THR A 229 -3.04 -0.63 -44.27
C THR A 229 -2.69 0.42 -45.32
N LEU A 230 -2.17 1.58 -44.93
CA LEU A 230 -1.68 2.60 -45.86
C LEU A 230 -0.48 2.13 -46.67
N ALA A 231 0.48 1.42 -46.05
CA ALA A 231 1.63 0.87 -46.76
C ALA A 231 1.21 -0.14 -47.82
N ILE A 232 0.30 -1.08 -47.47
CA ILE A 232 -0.26 -2.05 -48.42
C ILE A 232 -0.99 -1.33 -49.57
N TYR A 233 -1.80 -0.32 -49.24
CA TYR A 233 -2.52 0.47 -50.24
C TYR A 233 -1.56 1.15 -51.24
N HIS A 234 -0.51 1.81 -50.75
CA HIS A 234 0.47 2.46 -51.60
C HIS A 234 1.26 1.47 -52.46
N ILE A 235 1.64 0.31 -51.92
CA ILE A 235 2.32 -0.75 -52.68
C ILE A 235 1.40 -1.27 -53.78
N HIS A 236 0.15 -1.57 -53.46
CA HIS A 236 -0.83 -2.04 -54.44
C HIS A 236 -1.03 -1.01 -55.56
N GLN A 237 -1.28 0.25 -55.22
CA GLN A 237 -1.46 1.32 -56.19
C GLN A 237 -0.25 1.48 -57.11
N LYS A 238 0.97 1.40 -56.58
CA LYS A 238 2.20 1.45 -57.37
C LYS A 238 2.33 0.25 -58.32
N MET A 239 1.97 -0.95 -57.87
CA MET A 239 1.98 -2.15 -58.70
C MET A 239 0.93 -2.10 -59.82
N THR A 240 -0.28 -1.63 -59.53
CA THR A 240 -1.36 -1.50 -60.53
C THR A 240 -1.08 -0.40 -61.55
N ALA A 241 -0.53 0.75 -61.13
CA ALA A 241 -0.17 1.84 -62.04
C ALA A 241 0.93 1.43 -63.03
N ASN A 242 1.89 0.60 -62.61
CA ASN A 242 2.97 0.12 -63.47
C ASN A 242 2.54 -0.92 -64.52
N GLN A 243 1.34 -1.53 -64.41
CA GLN A 243 0.86 -2.50 -65.40
C GLN A 243 0.16 -1.87 -66.63
N VAL A 244 -0.06 -0.55 -66.68
CA VAL A 244 -0.86 0.11 -67.74
C VAL A 244 -0.04 0.47 -69.00
N GLN A 245 1.26 0.17 -69.07
CA GLN A 245 2.09 0.39 -70.27
C GLN A 245 2.62 -0.91 -70.88
N ILE A 246 1.73 -1.73 -71.44
CA ILE A 246 2.12 -2.69 -72.50
C ILE A 246 1.62 -2.10 -73.83
N PRO A 247 2.51 -1.69 -74.76
CA PRO A 247 2.08 -1.26 -76.08
C PRO A 247 1.41 -2.45 -76.79
N ARG A 248 0.13 -2.30 -77.10
CA ARG A 248 -0.60 -3.28 -77.91
C ARG A 248 -0.05 -3.22 -79.34
N ASP A 249 0.84 -4.15 -79.66
CA ASP A 249 1.48 -4.25 -80.96
C ASP A 249 0.41 -4.38 -82.06
N ARG A 250 0.37 -3.39 -82.95
CA ARG A 250 -0.69 -3.20 -83.97
C ARG A 250 -0.28 -3.82 -85.31
N SER A 251 0.39 -4.98 -85.27
CA SER A 251 1.03 -5.57 -86.46
C SER A 251 0.57 -7.00 -86.75
N GLN A 252 -0.73 -7.28 -86.75
CA GLN A 252 -1.27 -8.43 -87.48
C GLN A 252 -2.69 -8.14 -87.92
N TYR A 253 -2.85 -7.55 -89.11
CA TYR A 253 -3.93 -7.81 -90.09
C TYR A 253 -3.63 -6.95 -91.33
N LYS A 254 -2.54 -7.27 -92.02
CA LYS A 254 -2.36 -6.93 -93.43
C LYS A 254 -1.74 -8.17 -94.05
N HIS A 255 -2.21 -8.54 -95.23
CA HIS A 255 -1.92 -9.77 -95.99
C HIS A 255 -2.91 -10.93 -95.78
N MET A 256 -4.14 -10.72 -96.26
CA MET A 256 -4.83 -11.72 -97.08
C MET A 256 -5.25 -11.02 -98.37
N GLY A 257 -4.52 -11.35 -99.43
CA GLY A 257 -4.91 -11.25 -100.84
C GLY A 257 -4.78 -12.64 -101.43
#